data_AF-A0A7L2WG04-F1
#
_entry.id   AF-A0A7L2WG04-F1
#
_cell.length_a   1.000
_cell.length_b   1.000
_cell.length_c   1.000
_cell.angle_alpha   90.00
_cell.angle_beta   90.00
_cell.angle_gamma   90.00
#
_symmetry.space_group_name_H-M   'P 1'
#
loop_
_entity.id
_entity.type
_entity.pdbx_description
1 polymer ?
#
loop_
_entity_poly.entity_id
_entity_poly.type
_entity_poly.pdbx_seq_one_letter_code
_entity_poly.pdbx_strand_id
1 'polypeptide(L)' 'RRTKMKRTAPRSTLRKIIKTYKPQLRLAANADLLAWLFYFTFKQECPGAV' A
#
# COMPACT_ATOMS: atom_id res chain seq x y z
N ARG A 1 -6.27 18.46 -11.56
CA ARG A 1 -5.75 17.45 -12.51
C ARG A 1 -5.91 16.05 -11.88
N ARG A 2 -6.82 15.21 -12.36
CA ARG A 2 -7.04 13.85 -11.82
C ARG A 2 -5.93 12.95 -12.34
N THR A 3 -4.86 12.77 -11.56
CA THR A 3 -3.74 11.89 -11.92
C THR A 3 -4.27 10.47 -12.09
N LYS A 4 -4.13 9.91 -13.29
CA LYS A 4 -4.47 8.53 -13.61
C LYS A 4 -3.54 7.62 -12.77
N MET A 5 -4.00 7.19 -11.59
CA MET A 5 -3.21 6.26 -10.77
C MET A 5 -3.03 4.96 -11.55
N LYS A 6 -1.78 4.57 -11.77
CA LYS A 6 -1.45 3.22 -12.23
C LYS A 6 -2.03 2.23 -11.21
N ARG A 7 -3.04 1.45 -11.62
CA ARG A 7 -3.76 0.49 -10.76
C ARG A 7 -2.96 -0.77 -10.41
N THR A 8 -1.69 -0.82 -10.78
CA THR A 8 -0.82 -1.96 -10.51
C THR A 8 -0.23 -1.80 -9.11
N ALA A 9 -0.67 -2.64 -8.18
CA ALA A 9 -0.12 -2.67 -6.83
C ALA A 9 1.38 -3.05 -6.89
N PRO A 10 2.31 -2.22 -6.36
CA PRO A 10 3.72 -2.55 -6.34
C PRO A 10 4.01 -3.55 -5.21
N ARG A 11 3.63 -4.82 -5.42
CA ARG A 11 3.64 -5.91 -4.41
C ARG A 11 5.02 -6.05 -3.75
N SER A 12 6.09 -6.04 -4.54
CA SER A 12 7.47 -6.15 -4.04
C SER A 12 7.87 -4.95 -3.18
N THR A 13 7.46 -3.73 -3.55
CA THR A 13 7.73 -2.51 -2.80
C THR A 13 6.97 -2.49 -1.48
N LEU A 14 5.68 -2.86 -1.49
CA LEU A 14 4.88 -2.95 -0.27
C LEU A 14 5.46 -3.96 0.73
N ARG A 15 5.87 -5.14 0.24
CA ARG A 15 6.54 -6.14 1.10
C ARG A 15 7.84 -5.61 1.69
N LYS A 16 8.64 -4.86 0.91
CA LYS A 16 9.88 -4.23 1.39
C LYS A 16 9.59 -3.20 2.47
N ILE A 17 8.68 -2.26 2.21
CA ILE A 17 8.28 -1.21 3.15
C ILE A 17 7.82 -1.84 4.47
N ILE A 18 6.91 -2.82 4.41
CA ILE A 18 6.38 -3.46 5.62
C ILE A 18 7.49 -4.20 6.38
N LYS A 19 8.41 -4.88 5.68
CA LYS A 19 9.58 -5.50 6.32
C LYS A 19 10.53 -4.47 6.96
N THR A 20 10.69 -3.29 6.37
CA THR A 20 11.52 -2.23 6.96
C THR A 20 10.97 -1.79 8.31
N TYR A 21 9.65 -1.58 8.43
CA TYR A 21 9.03 -1.16 9.67
C TYR A 21 8.81 -2.30 10.67
N LYS A 22 8.52 -3.50 10.18
CA LYS A 22 8.30 -4.70 11.00
C LYS A 22 8.97 -5.92 10.36
N PRO A 23 10.26 -6.16 10.63
CA PRO A 23 11.02 -7.24 9.99
C PRO A 23 10.53 -8.64 10.38
N GLN A 24 9.95 -8.79 11.57
CA GLN A 24 9.40 -10.05 12.09
C GLN A 24 8.01 -10.38 11.53
N LEU A 25 7.36 -9.44 10.83
CA LEU A 25 6.00 -9.64 10.34
C LEU A 25 5.99 -10.52 9.07
N ARG A 26 5.42 -11.71 9.18
CA ARG A 26 5.20 -12.60 8.03
C ARG A 26 3.88 -12.22 7.35
N LEU A 27 3.96 -11.57 6.19
CA LEU A 27 2.77 -11.31 5.38
C LEU A 27 2.22 -12.61 4.80
N ALA A 28 0.96 -12.88 5.06
CA ALA A 28 0.22 -13.94 4.37
C ALA A 28 0.16 -13.65 2.86
N ALA A 29 -0.06 -14.70 2.07
CA ALA A 29 -0.27 -14.56 0.63
C ALA A 29 -1.41 -13.55 0.38
N ASN A 30 -1.19 -12.61 -0.54
CA ASN A 30 -2.14 -11.56 -0.91
C ASN A 30 -2.46 -10.49 0.17
N ALA A 31 -1.91 -10.56 1.39
CA ALA A 31 -2.09 -9.50 2.39
C ALA A 31 -1.55 -8.13 1.92
N ASP A 32 -0.58 -8.13 1.01
CA ASP A 32 -0.06 -6.95 0.32
C ASP A 32 -1.11 -6.22 -0.54
N LEU A 33 -2.12 -6.93 -1.07
CA LEU A 33 -3.22 -6.32 -1.82
C LEU A 33 -4.18 -5.58 -0.90
N LEU A 34 -4.47 -6.13 0.28
CA LEU A 34 -5.29 -5.46 1.29
C LEU A 34 -4.60 -4.19 1.79
N ALA A 35 -3.30 -4.25 2.06
CA ALA A 35 -2.52 -3.06 2.43
C ALA A 35 -2.56 -1.98 1.34
N TRP A 36 -2.52 -2.39 0.06
CA TRP A 36 -2.64 -1.45 -1.06
C TRP A 36 -4.05 -0.84 -1.18
N LEU A 37 -5.10 -1.64 -0.92
CA LEU A 37 -6.47 -1.17 -0.87
C LEU A 37 -6.66 -0.15 0.26
N PHE A 38 -6.17 -0.45 1.46
CA PHE A 38 -6.20 0.48 2.60
C PHE A 38 -5.46 1.79 2.30
N TYR A 39 -4.29 1.72 1.66
CA TYR A 39 -3.58 2.91 1.22
C TYR A 39 -4.42 3.77 0.27
N PHE A 40 -5.08 3.16 -0.70
CA PHE A 40 -5.92 3.88 -1.66
C PHE A 40 -7.15 4.49 -0.98
N THR A 41 -7.82 3.75 -0.09
CA THR A 41 -8.95 4.25 0.70
C THR A 41 -8.52 5.42 1.58
N PHE A 42 -7.38 5.31 2.27
CA PHE A 42 -6.84 6.38 3.11
C PHE A 42 -6.53 7.65 2.31
N LYS A 43 -5.94 7.51 1.11
CA LYS A 43 -5.67 8.66 0.24
C LYS A 43 -6.93 9.32 -0.32
N GLN A 44 -8.04 8.58 -0.46
CA GLN A 44 -9.32 9.16 -0.85
C GLN A 44 -9.99 9.92 0.30
N GLU A 45 -9.96 9.35 1.50
CA GLU A 45 -10.59 9.95 2.68
C GLU A 45 -9.79 11.15 3.23
N CYS A 46 -8.46 11.10 3.11
CA CYS A 46 -7.54 12.16 3.56
C CYS A 46 -6.81 12.78 2.36
N PRO A 47 -7.46 13.66 1.57
CA PRO A 47 -6.86 14.24 0.37
C PRO A 47 -5.69 15.21 0.64
N GLY A 48 -5.38 15.52 1.90
CA GLY A 48 -4.30 16.42 2.31
C GLY A 48 -3.15 15.77 3.11
N ALA A 49 -3.21 14.46 3.40
CA ALA A 49 -2.13 13.78 4.12
C ALA A 49 -0.96 13.52 3.16
N VAL A 50 0.09 14.35 3.25
CA VAL A 50 1.40 14.19 2.61
C VAL A 50 2.46 14.35 3.68
#